data_AF-A0A7V3F7W9-F1
#
_entry.id   AF-A0A7V3F7W9-F1
#
_cell.length_a   1.000
_cell.length_b   1.000
_cell.length_c   1.000
_cell.angle_alpha   90.00
_cell.angle_beta   90.00
_cell.angle_gamma   90.00
#
_symmetry.space_group_name_H-M   'P 1'
#
loop_
_entity.id
_entity.type
_entity.pdbx_description
1 polymer ?
#
loop_
_entity_poly.entity_id
_entity_poly.type
_entity_poly.pdbx_seq_one_letter_code
_entity_poly.pdbx_strand_id
1 'polypeptide(L)'
;TDVTNCMNIPVEALELDHPLRIVKNRLWDGSGGAGQYRGGLGYEKVFEVVRGEVIIAHRGERFCSQPWGLFGGRPAPKSRSFVRRRDGRTEEIPSKGMYTLSPGDQLHVFVSGGGGYGDPLQRKPLRVLEDVLDRKVSLAEARDVYGVVIDEATWTVDPELTAQRRTELAAACGPNMLTYSRRDESGFSSPLPLGEG
;
A
#
# COMPACT_ATOMS: atom_id res chain seq x y z
N THR A 1 -16.80 6.75 8.35
CA THR A 1 -18.02 6.02 7.99
C THR A 1 -18.20 6.18 6.50
N ASP A 2 -18.18 5.18 5.63
CA ASP A 2 -18.07 3.73 5.73
C ASP A 2 -17.73 3.28 4.30
N VAL A 3 -16.62 2.57 4.09
CA VAL A 3 -16.28 1.96 2.80
C VAL A 3 -15.64 0.60 3.05
N THR A 4 -16.23 -0.17 3.95
CA THR A 4 -16.00 -1.61 4.07
C THR A 4 -16.95 -2.42 3.20
N ASN A 5 -18.02 -1.80 2.69
CA ASN A 5 -18.98 -2.42 1.77
C ASN A 5 -19.58 -1.41 0.77
N CYS A 6 -18.73 -0.76 -0.03
CA CYS A 6 -19.23 -0.12 -1.25
C CYS A 6 -18.74 -0.95 -2.43
N MET A 7 -19.69 -1.46 -3.22
CA MET A 7 -19.38 -2.01 -4.53
C MET A 7 -18.58 -0.97 -5.32
N ASN A 8 -17.52 -1.41 -5.99
CA ASN A 8 -16.78 -0.54 -6.88
C ASN A 8 -17.74 -0.06 -7.99
N ILE A 9 -17.81 1.24 -8.21
CA ILE A 9 -18.58 1.80 -9.33
C ILE A 9 -17.87 1.36 -10.63
N PRO A 10 -18.55 0.68 -11.56
CA PRO A 10 -17.96 0.31 -12.85
C PRO A 10 -17.38 1.53 -13.55
N VAL A 11 -16.28 1.34 -14.28
CA VAL A 11 -15.61 2.44 -14.98
C VAL A 11 -16.56 3.10 -15.97
N GLU A 12 -17.32 2.29 -16.71
CA GLU A 12 -18.27 2.71 -17.73
C GLU A 12 -19.36 3.62 -17.14
N ALA A 13 -19.92 3.24 -15.99
CA ALA A 13 -20.95 4.04 -15.32
C ALA A 13 -20.39 5.41 -14.88
N LEU A 14 -19.17 5.43 -14.31
CA LEU A 14 -18.54 6.66 -13.86
C LEU A 14 -18.23 7.61 -15.03
N GLU A 15 -17.74 7.09 -16.16
CA GLU A 15 -17.41 7.90 -17.34
C GLU A 15 -18.66 8.39 -18.09
N LEU A 16 -19.79 7.70 -17.96
CA LEU A 16 -21.07 8.15 -18.50
C LEU A 16 -21.65 9.32 -17.69
N ASP A 17 -21.59 9.24 -16.36
CA ASP A 17 -22.21 10.21 -15.47
C ASP A 17 -21.36 11.46 -15.23
N HIS A 18 -20.05 11.39 -15.46
CA HIS A 18 -19.10 12.47 -15.17
C HIS A 18 -18.17 12.76 -16.34
N PRO A 19 -17.68 14.01 -16.50
CA PRO A 19 -16.75 14.37 -17.58
C PRO A 19 -15.31 13.92 -17.28
N LEU A 20 -15.16 12.69 -16.80
CA LEU A 20 -13.91 12.08 -16.37
C LEU A 20 -13.63 10.83 -17.22
N ARG A 21 -12.35 10.50 -17.36
CA ARG A 21 -11.88 9.22 -17.89
C ARG A 21 -11.03 8.53 -16.84
N ILE A 22 -11.22 7.23 -16.64
CA ILE A 22 -10.38 6.40 -15.79
C ILE A 22 -9.21 5.89 -16.62
N VAL A 23 -8.06 6.57 -16.48
CA VAL A 23 -6.82 6.18 -17.17
C VAL A 23 -6.24 4.90 -16.58
N LYS A 24 -6.44 4.70 -15.27
CA LYS A 24 -5.90 3.55 -14.57
C LYS A 24 -6.78 3.17 -13.39
N ASN A 25 -6.99 1.87 -13.22
CA ASN A 25 -7.64 1.28 -12.06
C ASN A 25 -7.03 -0.10 -11.81
N ARG A 26 -6.10 -0.19 -10.87
CA ARG A 26 -5.34 -1.43 -10.60
C ARG A 26 -4.98 -1.56 -9.13
N LEU A 27 -4.55 -2.76 -8.73
CA LEU A 27 -3.86 -2.91 -7.45
C LEU A 27 -2.56 -2.11 -7.45
N TRP A 28 -2.22 -1.54 -6.30
CA TRP A 28 -0.96 -0.84 -6.14
C TRP A 28 0.12 -1.84 -5.76
N ASP A 29 0.98 -2.15 -6.72
CA ASP A 29 2.13 -3.07 -6.55
C ASP A 29 3.00 -2.61 -5.37
N GLY A 30 3.36 -3.54 -4.48
CA GLY A 30 4.18 -3.26 -3.28
C GLY A 30 3.45 -2.49 -2.16
N SER A 31 2.12 -2.30 -2.25
CA SER A 31 1.35 -1.59 -1.22
C SER A 31 0.91 -2.44 -0.03
N GLY A 32 1.10 -3.76 -0.09
CA GLY A 32 0.85 -4.67 1.01
C GLY A 32 2.10 -4.84 1.85
N GLY A 33 2.01 -4.63 3.16
CA GLY A 33 3.12 -4.85 4.08
C GLY A 33 3.59 -6.30 4.04
N ALA A 34 4.90 -6.50 3.91
CA ALA A 34 5.49 -7.83 3.85
C ALA A 34 5.41 -8.55 5.20
N GLY A 35 5.23 -9.86 5.18
CA GLY A 35 5.23 -10.70 6.37
C GLY A 35 5.08 -12.16 6.00
N GLN A 36 5.13 -13.05 6.99
CA GLN A 36 4.74 -14.46 6.80
C GLN A 36 3.38 -14.54 6.10
N TYR A 37 2.45 -13.68 6.53
CA TYR A 37 1.22 -13.35 5.84
C TYR A 37 1.29 -11.88 5.38
N ARG A 38 1.37 -11.68 4.06
CA ARG A 38 1.39 -10.35 3.42
C ARG A 38 0.04 -9.65 3.66
N GLY A 39 0.08 -8.37 4.01
CA GLY A 39 -1.13 -7.55 4.07
C GLY A 39 -1.74 -7.34 2.68
N GLY A 40 -3.07 -7.18 2.60
CA GLY A 40 -3.76 -6.96 1.32
C GLY A 40 -3.19 -5.77 0.55
N LEU A 41 -3.18 -5.83 -0.79
CA LEU A 41 -2.78 -4.68 -1.60
C LEU A 41 -3.86 -3.61 -1.55
N GLY A 42 -3.44 -2.37 -1.54
CA GLY A 42 -4.28 -1.23 -1.87
C GLY A 42 -4.43 -1.09 -3.39
N TYR A 43 -4.86 0.09 -3.83
CA TYR A 43 -5.13 0.35 -5.23
C TYR A 43 -4.64 1.72 -5.68
N GLU A 44 -4.39 1.83 -6.98
CA GLU A 44 -4.08 3.05 -7.70
C GLU A 44 -5.23 3.33 -8.68
N LYS A 45 -5.84 4.52 -8.54
CA LYS A 45 -6.87 5.00 -9.47
C LYS A 45 -6.48 6.37 -10.00
N VAL A 46 -6.55 6.52 -11.33
CA VAL A 46 -6.19 7.75 -12.03
C VAL A 46 -7.39 8.25 -12.80
N PHE A 47 -7.81 9.48 -12.49
CA PHE A 47 -8.91 10.18 -13.12
C PHE A 47 -8.36 11.31 -13.99
N GLU A 48 -8.76 11.38 -15.25
CA GLU A 48 -8.44 12.48 -16.16
C GLU A 48 -9.70 13.28 -16.45
N VAL A 49 -9.61 14.61 -16.36
CA VAL A 49 -10.72 15.48 -16.77
C VAL A 49 -10.73 15.57 -18.29
N VAL A 50 -11.85 15.20 -18.92
CA VAL A 50 -11.96 15.20 -20.39
C VAL A 50 -12.51 16.52 -20.91
N ARG A 51 -13.48 17.11 -20.21
CA ARG A 51 -14.12 18.36 -20.62
C ARG A 51 -14.67 19.14 -19.42
N GLY A 52 -14.77 20.47 -19.59
CA GLY A 52 -15.24 21.36 -18.54
C GLY A 52 -14.28 21.43 -17.34
N GLU A 53 -14.59 22.34 -16.42
CA GLU A 53 -13.91 22.41 -15.13
C GLU A 53 -14.63 21.50 -14.13
N VAL A 54 -13.85 20.73 -13.36
CA VAL A 54 -14.39 19.80 -12.35
C VAL A 54 -13.83 20.15 -10.99
N ILE A 55 -14.70 20.26 -10.00
CA ILE A 55 -14.33 20.39 -8.59
C ILE A 55 -14.40 19.02 -7.94
N ILE A 56 -13.28 18.53 -7.41
CA ILE A 56 -13.19 17.26 -6.70
C ILE A 56 -13.09 17.50 -5.20
N ALA A 57 -14.01 16.90 -4.44
CA ALA A 57 -13.89 16.76 -3.00
C ALA A 57 -13.08 15.49 -2.66
N HIS A 58 -11.78 15.65 -2.40
CA HIS A 58 -10.89 14.55 -2.07
C HIS A 58 -10.98 14.23 -0.57
N ARG A 59 -11.13 12.93 -0.25
CA ARG A 59 -11.17 12.40 1.12
C ARG A 59 -10.39 11.09 1.20
N GLY A 60 -9.09 11.22 1.40
CA GLY A 60 -8.16 10.14 1.65
C GLY A 60 -7.97 9.85 3.15
N GLU A 61 -7.60 8.60 3.41
CA GLU A 61 -7.21 8.07 4.72
C GLU A 61 -5.79 7.50 4.67
N ARG A 62 -5.13 7.34 5.83
CA ARG A 62 -3.76 6.81 5.94
C ARG A 62 -2.66 7.65 5.26
N PHE A 63 -2.86 8.96 5.14
CA PHE A 63 -1.84 9.91 4.60
C PHE A 63 -0.74 10.22 5.62
N CYS A 64 -1.10 10.30 6.91
CA CYS A 64 -0.16 10.61 7.99
C CYS A 64 0.35 9.37 8.72
N SER A 65 -0.37 8.24 8.66
CA SER A 65 -0.05 7.00 9.37
C SER A 65 0.04 5.80 8.43
N GLN A 66 1.08 4.98 8.61
CA GLN A 66 1.21 3.71 7.91
C GLN A 66 0.30 2.66 8.55
N PRO A 67 -0.30 1.76 7.76
CA PRO A 67 -0.79 0.49 8.26
C PRO A 67 0.39 -0.32 8.81
N TRP A 68 0.41 -0.51 10.12
CA TRP A 68 1.52 -1.15 10.84
C TRP A 68 1.50 -2.66 10.63
N GLY A 69 2.70 -3.25 10.58
CA GLY A 69 2.85 -4.70 10.64
C GLY A 69 2.83 -5.22 12.07
N LEU A 70 2.60 -6.53 12.22
CA LEU A 70 2.50 -7.21 13.51
C LEU A 70 3.48 -8.40 13.58
N PHE A 71 4.06 -8.62 14.76
CA PHE A 71 4.93 -9.77 15.07
C PHE A 71 6.08 -9.97 14.05
N GLY A 72 6.79 -8.90 13.71
CA GLY A 72 7.87 -8.94 12.70
C GLY A 72 7.41 -8.67 11.26
N GLY A 73 6.11 -8.48 11.03
CA GLY A 73 5.61 -7.98 9.75
C GLY A 73 5.99 -6.52 9.51
N ARG A 74 6.21 -6.17 8.24
CA ARG A 74 6.56 -4.83 7.79
C ARG A 74 5.31 -3.96 7.58
N PRO A 75 5.41 -2.63 7.77
CA PRO A 75 4.31 -1.72 7.48
C PRO A 75 4.03 -1.63 5.97
N ALA A 76 2.80 -1.24 5.63
CA ALA A 76 2.45 -0.81 4.27
C ALA A 76 2.78 0.68 4.06
N PRO A 77 2.95 1.13 2.80
CA PRO A 77 3.12 2.55 2.51
C PRO A 77 1.88 3.37 2.92
N LYS A 78 2.10 4.67 3.17
CA LYS A 78 1.03 5.63 3.40
C LYS A 78 0.28 5.86 2.09
N SER A 79 -1.03 6.12 2.18
CA SER A 79 -1.79 6.63 1.04
C SER A 79 -1.22 7.97 0.61
N ARG A 80 -1.35 8.28 -0.68
CA ARG A 80 -0.98 9.58 -1.23
C ARG A 80 -1.85 9.91 -2.42
N SER A 81 -2.01 11.19 -2.68
CA SER A 81 -2.66 11.68 -3.89
C SER A 81 -1.90 12.88 -4.41
N PHE A 82 -1.91 13.03 -5.73
CA PHE A 82 -1.36 14.21 -6.39
C PHE A 82 -2.13 14.51 -7.66
N VAL A 83 -2.08 15.78 -8.08
CA VAL A 83 -2.60 16.22 -9.36
C VAL A 83 -1.44 16.40 -10.31
N ARG A 84 -1.49 15.73 -11.45
CA ARG A 84 -0.61 15.99 -12.59
C ARG A 84 -1.36 16.92 -13.55
N ARG A 85 -0.89 18.16 -13.66
CA ARG A 85 -1.43 19.16 -14.57
C ARG A 85 -1.11 18.81 -16.01
N ARG A 86 -1.94 19.29 -16.94
CA ARG A 86 -1.74 19.08 -18.39
C ARG A 86 -0.37 19.54 -18.88
N ASP A 87 0.20 20.58 -18.28
CA ASP A 87 1.53 21.11 -18.63
C ASP A 87 2.70 20.29 -18.04
N GLY A 88 2.40 19.19 -17.34
CA GLY A 88 3.37 18.28 -16.76
C GLY A 88 3.71 18.59 -15.29
N ARG A 89 3.28 19.72 -14.73
CA ARG A 89 3.47 20.01 -13.30
C ARG A 89 2.76 18.98 -12.42
N THR A 90 3.37 18.65 -11.28
CA THR A 90 2.78 17.72 -10.31
C THR A 90 2.65 18.41 -8.96
N GLU A 91 1.46 18.34 -8.38
CA GLU A 91 1.08 18.98 -7.12
C GLU A 91 0.62 17.90 -6.15
N GLU A 92 1.38 17.66 -5.07
CA GLU A 92 0.90 16.80 -4.00
C GLU A 92 -0.29 17.44 -3.30
N ILE A 93 -1.32 16.65 -3.01
CA ILE A 93 -2.53 17.14 -2.35
C ILE A 93 -2.70 16.51 -0.97
N PRO A 94 -3.11 17.30 0.04
CA PRO A 94 -3.49 16.78 1.35
C PRO A 94 -4.58 15.70 1.31
N SER A 95 -4.71 15.00 2.45
CA SER A 95 -5.71 13.93 2.61
C SER A 95 -7.14 14.41 2.39
N LYS A 96 -7.46 15.68 2.66
CA LYS A 96 -8.81 16.23 2.62
C LYS A 96 -8.76 17.62 2.02
N GLY A 97 -9.62 17.90 1.05
CA GLY A 97 -9.68 19.21 0.39
C GLY A 97 -10.59 19.24 -0.83
N MET A 98 -10.81 20.44 -1.36
CA MET A 98 -11.49 20.66 -2.63
C MET A 98 -10.46 21.13 -3.65
N TYR A 99 -10.46 20.52 -4.83
CA TYR A 99 -9.48 20.80 -5.88
C TYR A 99 -10.19 21.01 -7.21
N THR A 100 -9.86 22.10 -7.88
CA THR A 100 -10.35 22.41 -9.22
C THR A 100 -9.38 21.85 -10.25
N LEU A 101 -9.92 21.05 -11.17
CA LEU A 101 -9.19 20.42 -12.26
C LEU A 101 -9.72 20.88 -13.61
N SER A 102 -8.79 21.19 -14.50
CA SER A 102 -9.10 21.59 -15.88
C SER A 102 -8.95 20.41 -16.84
N PRO A 103 -9.50 20.48 -18.07
CA PRO A 103 -9.34 19.42 -19.06
C PRO A 103 -7.88 19.05 -19.32
N GLY A 104 -7.59 17.75 -19.25
CA GLY A 104 -6.25 17.17 -19.37
C GLY A 104 -5.50 17.02 -18.04
N ASP A 105 -5.98 17.59 -16.94
CA ASP A 105 -5.42 17.33 -15.62
C ASP A 105 -5.78 15.91 -15.15
N GLN A 106 -4.86 15.29 -14.42
CA GLN A 106 -5.00 13.95 -13.89
C GLN A 106 -4.89 13.94 -12.37
N LEU A 107 -5.91 13.43 -11.67
CA LEU A 107 -5.84 13.11 -10.26
C LEU A 107 -5.39 11.66 -10.08
N HIS A 108 -4.25 11.49 -9.42
CA HIS A 108 -3.71 10.19 -9.05
C HIS A 108 -4.00 9.92 -7.58
N VAL A 109 -4.67 8.82 -7.29
CA VAL A 109 -5.03 8.40 -5.92
C VAL A 109 -4.42 7.03 -5.64
N PHE A 110 -3.57 6.97 -4.61
CA PHE A 110 -2.98 5.74 -4.11
C PHE A 110 -3.53 5.47 -2.72
N VAL A 111 -4.27 4.38 -2.56
CA VAL A 111 -4.80 3.94 -1.27
C VAL A 111 -3.90 2.87 -0.70
N SER A 112 -3.47 3.03 0.55
CA SER A 112 -2.61 2.06 1.24
C SER A 112 -3.24 0.67 1.31
N GLY A 113 -2.42 -0.37 1.23
CA GLY A 113 -2.82 -1.73 1.59
C GLY A 113 -2.88 -1.95 3.11
N GLY A 114 -2.78 -3.21 3.52
CA GLY A 114 -2.66 -3.61 4.93
C GLY A 114 -1.21 -3.88 5.34
N GLY A 115 -0.88 -3.76 6.63
CA GLY A 115 0.42 -4.19 7.16
C GLY A 115 0.58 -5.71 7.15
N GLY A 116 1.82 -6.19 7.12
CA GLY A 116 2.12 -7.62 7.14
C GLY A 116 2.05 -8.22 8.54
N TYR A 117 1.90 -9.53 8.63
CA TYR A 117 1.94 -10.30 9.87
C TYR A 117 3.06 -11.33 9.82
N GLY A 118 3.86 -11.41 10.89
CA GLY A 118 4.94 -12.39 11.00
C GLY A 118 6.17 -11.98 10.20
N ASP A 119 7.31 -12.62 10.47
CA ASP A 119 8.55 -12.40 9.72
C ASP A 119 8.39 -12.80 8.22
N PRO A 120 8.67 -11.89 7.26
CA PRO A 120 8.68 -12.21 5.83
C PRO A 120 9.50 -13.45 5.44
N LEU A 121 10.61 -13.71 6.11
CA LEU A 121 11.47 -14.86 5.82
C LEU A 121 10.80 -16.20 6.18
N GLN A 122 9.74 -16.18 6.98
CA GLN A 122 8.94 -17.35 7.33
C GLN A 122 7.80 -17.64 6.33
N ARG A 123 7.57 -16.76 5.33
CA ARG A 123 6.57 -17.00 4.29
C ARG A 123 6.97 -18.24 3.47
N LYS A 124 6.01 -19.10 3.12
CA LYS A 124 6.28 -20.28 2.28
C LYS A 124 6.78 -19.85 0.89
N PRO A 125 7.90 -20.36 0.37
CA PRO A 125 8.44 -19.91 -0.91
C PRO A 125 7.47 -20.04 -2.09
N LEU A 126 6.69 -21.12 -2.14
CA LEU A 126 5.66 -21.30 -3.18
C LEU A 126 4.55 -20.24 -3.13
N ARG A 127 4.22 -19.71 -1.94
CA ARG A 127 3.26 -18.59 -1.82
C ARG A 127 3.84 -17.27 -2.31
N VAL A 128 5.16 -17.10 -2.23
CA VAL A 128 5.84 -15.94 -2.82
C VAL A 128 5.85 -16.06 -4.34
N LEU A 129 6.10 -17.25 -4.89
CA LEU A 129 5.96 -17.51 -6.33
C LEU A 129 4.53 -17.20 -6.82
N GLU A 130 3.50 -17.67 -6.11
CA GLU A 130 2.10 -17.30 -6.41
C GLU A 130 1.88 -15.78 -6.40
N ASP A 131 2.39 -15.06 -5.39
CA ASP A 131 2.29 -13.59 -5.34
C ASP A 131 3.01 -12.92 -6.53
N VAL A 132 4.14 -13.47 -6.99
CA VAL A 132 4.88 -12.95 -8.15
C VAL A 132 4.12 -13.20 -9.45
N LEU A 133 3.58 -14.40 -9.63
CA LEU A 133 2.76 -14.75 -10.79
C LEU A 133 1.48 -13.87 -10.86
N ASP A 134 0.89 -13.59 -9.71
CA ASP A 134 -0.25 -12.68 -9.56
C ASP A 134 0.13 -11.19 -9.65
N ARG A 135 1.41 -10.86 -9.89
CA ARG A 135 1.98 -9.50 -9.95
C ARG A 135 1.76 -8.68 -8.68
N LYS A 136 1.55 -9.34 -7.53
CA LYS A 136 1.38 -8.68 -6.23
C LYS A 136 2.72 -8.29 -5.62
N VAL A 137 3.75 -9.06 -5.94
CA VAL A 137 5.13 -8.92 -5.47
C VAL A 137 6.04 -8.96 -6.70
N SER A 138 7.06 -8.11 -6.74
CA SER A 138 8.05 -8.15 -7.84
C SER A 138 9.10 -9.23 -7.61
N LEU A 139 9.82 -9.67 -8.66
CA LEU A 139 10.95 -10.59 -8.52
C LEU A 139 12.02 -10.04 -7.57
N ALA A 140 12.30 -8.73 -7.65
CA ALA A 140 13.23 -8.07 -6.75
C ALA A 140 12.75 -8.14 -5.28
N GLU A 141 11.47 -7.88 -5.04
CA GLU A 141 10.89 -7.96 -3.69
C GLU A 141 10.85 -9.40 -3.17
N ALA A 142 10.56 -10.39 -4.01
CA ALA A 142 10.66 -11.80 -3.65
C ALA A 142 12.06 -12.14 -3.11
N ARG A 143 13.11 -11.68 -3.80
CA ARG A 143 14.51 -11.90 -3.41
C ARG A 143 14.94 -11.09 -2.19
N ASP A 144 14.60 -9.81 -2.13
CA ASP A 144 15.18 -8.86 -1.17
C ASP A 144 14.37 -8.73 0.12
N VAL A 145 13.09 -9.09 0.10
CA VAL A 145 12.20 -9.03 1.26
C VAL A 145 11.87 -10.41 1.80
N TYR A 146 11.54 -11.36 0.94
CA TYR A 146 11.14 -12.71 1.34
C TYR A 146 12.27 -13.74 1.27
N GLY A 147 13.42 -13.35 0.70
CA GLY A 147 14.57 -14.22 0.50
C GLY A 147 14.32 -15.37 -0.47
N VAL A 148 13.31 -15.26 -1.34
CA VAL A 148 12.93 -16.31 -2.28
C VAL A 148 13.52 -16.01 -3.65
N VAL A 149 14.28 -16.97 -4.18
CA VAL A 149 14.88 -16.87 -5.51
C VAL A 149 14.04 -17.68 -6.48
N ILE A 150 13.58 -17.03 -7.55
CA ILE A 150 12.74 -17.61 -8.59
C ILE A 150 13.55 -17.63 -9.88
N ASP A 151 13.59 -18.80 -10.52
CA ASP A 151 14.15 -18.94 -11.86
C ASP A 151 13.13 -18.45 -12.90
N GLU A 152 13.48 -17.40 -13.64
CA GLU A 152 12.62 -16.78 -14.65
C GLU A 152 12.43 -17.66 -15.90
N ALA A 153 13.35 -18.59 -16.17
CA ALA A 153 13.25 -19.49 -17.32
C ALA A 153 12.23 -20.61 -17.06
N THR A 154 12.15 -21.10 -15.82
CA THR A 154 11.30 -22.23 -15.44
C THR A 154 10.08 -21.85 -14.60
N TRP A 155 10.03 -20.62 -14.09
CA TRP A 155 9.04 -20.14 -13.12
C TRP A 155 8.92 -21.04 -11.89
N THR A 156 10.07 -21.52 -11.41
CA THR A 156 10.16 -22.35 -10.20
C THR A 156 11.00 -21.68 -9.12
N VAL A 157 10.77 -22.08 -7.87
CA VAL A 157 11.60 -21.61 -6.74
C VAL A 157 12.86 -22.45 -6.69
N ASP A 158 14.03 -21.79 -6.64
CA ASP A 158 15.30 -22.46 -6.35
C ASP A 158 15.44 -22.64 -4.83
N PRO A 159 15.39 -23.88 -4.30
CA PRO A 159 15.43 -24.12 -2.87
C PRO A 159 16.79 -23.80 -2.24
N GLU A 160 17.89 -24.03 -2.96
CA GLU A 160 19.25 -23.84 -2.45
C GLU A 160 19.59 -22.35 -2.37
N LEU A 161 19.35 -21.61 -3.46
CA LEU A 161 19.55 -20.17 -3.49
C LEU A 161 18.60 -19.44 -2.53
N THR A 162 17.37 -19.92 -2.37
CA THR A 162 16.43 -19.39 -1.36
C THR A 162 16.94 -19.59 0.06
N ALA A 163 17.47 -20.77 0.40
CA ALA A 163 18.02 -21.04 1.73
C ALA A 163 19.25 -20.17 2.04
N GLN A 164 20.15 -20.03 1.06
CA GLN A 164 21.31 -19.14 1.16
C GLN A 164 20.86 -17.69 1.35
N ARG A 165 19.94 -17.20 0.51
CA ARG A 165 19.47 -15.81 0.56
C ARG A 165 18.78 -15.47 1.87
N ARG A 166 17.99 -16.39 2.42
CA ARG A 166 17.37 -16.21 3.75
C ARG A 166 18.40 -16.15 4.87
N THR A 167 19.45 -16.96 4.80
CA THR A 167 20.56 -16.91 5.75
C THR A 167 21.27 -15.56 5.69
N GLU A 168 21.55 -15.04 4.50
CA GLU A 168 22.14 -13.71 4.30
C GLU A 168 21.26 -12.59 4.87
N LEU A 169 19.95 -12.60 4.55
CA LEU A 169 19.01 -11.60 5.05
C LEU A 169 18.84 -11.67 6.57
N ALA A 170 18.79 -12.86 7.14
CA ALA A 170 18.71 -13.05 8.59
C ALA A 170 19.98 -12.55 9.30
N ALA A 171 21.17 -12.74 8.70
CA ALA A 171 22.43 -12.22 9.23
C ALA A 171 22.54 -10.69 9.09
N ALA A 172 21.97 -10.11 8.03
CA ALA A 172 21.95 -8.66 7.81
C ALA A 172 20.93 -7.92 8.70
N CYS A 173 19.86 -8.60 9.11
CA CYS A 173 18.88 -8.05 10.04
C CYS A 173 19.42 -8.05 11.47
N GLY A 174 19.72 -6.87 12.01
CA GLY A 174 19.90 -6.68 13.46
C GLY A 174 18.61 -7.03 14.23
N PRO A 175 18.63 -7.06 15.59
CA PRO A 175 17.46 -7.41 16.39
C PRO A 175 16.26 -6.57 15.96
N ASN A 176 15.16 -7.23 15.54
CA ASN A 176 13.95 -6.61 15.02
C ASN A 176 13.49 -5.45 15.91
N MET A 177 13.82 -4.22 15.52
CA MET A 177 13.55 -3.02 16.28
C MET A 177 12.13 -2.53 15.96
N LEU A 178 11.21 -2.83 16.89
CA LEU A 178 9.88 -2.21 17.10
C LEU A 178 8.83 -2.39 15.99
N THR A 179 8.29 -3.61 15.84
CA THR A 179 6.83 -3.73 15.64
C THR A 179 6.17 -3.62 17.01
N TYR A 180 5.23 -2.68 17.19
CA TYR A 180 4.51 -2.46 18.45
C TYR A 180 3.96 -3.79 19.02
N SER A 181 4.68 -4.34 19.99
CA SER A 181 4.23 -5.46 20.80
C SER A 181 3.35 -4.87 21.89
N ARG A 182 2.03 -5.10 21.81
CA ARG A 182 1.10 -4.76 22.89
C ARG A 182 1.32 -5.71 24.08
N ARG A 183 2.50 -5.65 24.69
CA ARG A 183 2.90 -6.35 25.91
C ARG A 183 3.57 -5.34 26.83
N ASP A 184 2.77 -4.38 27.27
CA ASP A 184 2.99 -3.73 28.56
C ASP A 184 1.60 -3.48 29.16
N GLU A 185 1.13 -4.45 29.95
CA GLU A 185 -0.01 -4.28 30.85
C GLU A 185 0.43 -3.73 32.22
N SER A 186 1.59 -3.07 32.31
CA SER A 186 2.08 -2.44 33.54
C SER A 186 2.33 -0.95 33.34
N GLY A 187 1.26 -0.14 33.27
CA GLY A 187 1.46 1.31 33.28
C GLY A 187 0.26 2.21 33.01
N PHE A 188 -0.98 1.82 33.34
CA PHE A 188 -2.06 2.81 33.51
C PHE A 188 -2.16 3.18 35.00
N SER A 189 -1.46 4.24 35.39
CA SER A 189 -1.65 4.92 36.67
C SER A 189 -2.00 6.40 36.42
N SER A 190 -3.31 6.64 36.28
CA SER A 190 -4.08 7.83 36.74
C SER A 190 -3.74 9.25 36.20
N PRO A 191 -4.57 10.28 36.46
CA PRO A 191 -5.51 10.86 35.48
C PRO A 191 -5.16 12.31 35.10
N LEU A 192 -5.76 12.79 34.00
CA LEU A 192 -5.66 14.19 33.57
C LEU A 192 -6.28 15.13 34.64
N PRO A 193 -5.63 16.27 34.97
CA PRO A 193 -6.21 17.24 35.87
C PRO A 193 -7.32 18.03 35.17
N LEU A 194 -8.48 18.13 35.82
CA LEU A 194 -9.51 19.12 35.52
C LEU A 194 -8.94 20.50 35.89
N GLY A 195 -8.79 21.39 34.90
CA GLY A 195 -8.48 22.79 35.14
C GLY A 195 -9.76 23.57 35.42
N GLU A 196 -9.86 24.14 36.61
CA GLU A 196 -10.72 25.30 36.88
C GLU A 196 -9.98 26.57 36.43
N GLY A 197 -10.70 27.48 35.77
CA GLY A 197 -10.23 28.77 35.28
C GLY A 197 -11.20 29.39 34.29
#